data_AF-A0A2T4WSC1-F1
#
_entry.id   AF-A0A2T4WSC1-F1
#
_cell.length_a   1.000
_cell.length_b   1.000
_cell.length_c   1.000
_cell.angle_alpha   90.00
_cell.angle_beta   90.00
_cell.angle_gamma   90.00
#
_symmetry.space_group_name_H-M   'P 1'
#
loop_
_entity.id
_entity.type
_entity.pdbx_description
1 polymer ?
#
loop_
_entity_poly.entity_id
_entity_poly.type
_entity_poly.pdbx_seq_one_letter_code
_entity_poly.pdbx_strand_id
1 'polypeptide(L)'
;MLMKNDVQWFQIDAYVGKEFEMASKLVQLLGLPNSQSDEYAVRVPKVSQKVWVHGVEKTRVTAKFPGCVFVRCDLNLVLMNRLEKEGIRFRGLNPRNPQPHPVTDVALLNILSSSPPIRNPLTKPSRFSSYPRYSRSSSYSRSGNYSISKMCRTTAGT
;
A
#
# COMPACT_ATOMS: atom_id res chain seq x y z
N MET A 1 6.68 32.61 25.07
CA MET A 1 7.25 32.19 23.76
C MET A 1 6.62 30.85 23.41
N LEU A 2 5.64 30.83 22.49
CA LEU A 2 5.14 29.57 21.93
C LEU A 2 6.26 29.02 21.03
N MET A 3 6.75 27.82 21.32
CA MET A 3 7.72 27.16 20.46
C MET A 3 7.12 27.10 19.05
N LYS A 4 7.80 27.72 18.09
CA LYS A 4 7.40 27.68 16.69
C LYS A 4 7.57 26.22 16.27
N ASN A 5 6.47 25.48 16.18
CA ASN A 5 6.55 24.11 15.69
C ASN A 5 7.07 24.14 14.26
N ASP A 6 8.09 23.33 14.00
CA ASP A 6 8.69 23.26 12.68
C ASP A 6 7.72 22.58 11.72
N VAL A 7 7.46 23.26 10.61
CA VAL A 7 6.69 22.72 9.50
C VAL A 7 7.49 21.59 8.86
N GLN A 8 6.96 20.37 8.90
CA GLN A 8 7.64 19.16 8.45
C GLN A 8 6.74 18.33 7.52
N TRP A 9 7.34 17.41 6.77
CA TRP A 9 6.59 16.46 5.96
C TRP A 9 6.18 15.24 6.78
N PHE A 10 4.97 14.77 6.56
CA PHE A 10 4.44 13.57 7.18
C PHE A 10 3.82 12.67 6.11
N GLN A 11 3.86 11.37 6.38
CA GLN A 11 3.27 10.36 5.51
C GLN A 11 1.89 9.97 6.03
N ILE A 12 0.92 9.89 5.13
CA ILE A 12 -0.47 9.50 5.39
C ILE A 12 -0.78 8.24 4.60
N ASP A 13 -1.43 7.30 5.28
CA ASP A 13 -1.96 6.09 4.66
C ASP A 13 -3.28 6.41 3.95
N ALA A 14 -3.35 6.08 2.67
CA ALA A 14 -4.54 6.21 1.83
C ALA A 14 -4.95 4.85 1.29
N TYR A 15 -6.22 4.71 0.90
CA TYR A 15 -6.65 3.53 0.15
C TYR A 15 -6.03 3.52 -1.24
N VAL A 16 -5.61 2.33 -1.68
CA VAL A 16 -5.01 2.14 -3.01
C VAL A 16 -6.00 2.57 -4.09
N GLY A 17 -5.57 3.48 -4.97
CA GLY A 17 -6.39 4.06 -6.05
C GLY A 17 -7.21 5.28 -5.64
N LYS A 18 -7.20 5.66 -4.36
CA LYS A 18 -7.90 6.86 -3.82
C LYS A 18 -6.92 7.91 -3.28
N GLU A 19 -5.65 7.85 -3.66
CA GLU A 19 -4.61 8.76 -3.15
C GLU A 19 -4.87 10.22 -3.56
N PHE A 20 -5.40 10.43 -4.75
CA PHE A 20 -5.76 11.75 -5.26
C PHE A 20 -6.99 12.33 -4.55
N GLU A 21 -7.99 11.49 -4.26
CA GLU A 21 -9.16 11.87 -3.47
C GLU A 21 -8.74 12.25 -2.04
N MET A 22 -7.86 11.44 -1.43
CA MET A 22 -7.31 11.72 -0.11
C MET A 22 -6.53 13.04 -0.09
N ALA A 23 -5.72 13.30 -1.11
CA ALA A 23 -5.00 14.56 -1.22
C ALA A 23 -5.95 15.77 -1.34
N SER A 24 -7.03 15.64 -2.12
CA SER A 24 -8.07 16.67 -2.21
C SER A 24 -8.77 16.90 -0.86
N LYS A 25 -9.14 15.82 -0.17
CA LYS A 25 -9.74 15.87 1.18
C LYS A 25 -8.80 16.57 2.17
N LEU A 26 -7.50 16.28 2.13
CA LEU A 26 -6.51 16.90 3.00
C LEU A 26 -6.37 18.41 2.74
N VAL A 27 -6.33 18.83 1.48
CA VAL A 27 -6.30 20.25 1.11
C VAL A 27 -7.52 20.97 1.67
N GLN A 28 -8.71 20.39 1.53
CA GLN A 28 -9.95 20.94 2.08
C GLN A 28 -9.95 21.02 3.61
N LEU A 29 -9.53 19.95 4.30
CA LEU A 29 -9.53 19.89 5.77
C LEU A 29 -8.53 20.86 6.40
N LEU A 30 -7.38 21.03 5.76
CA LEU A 30 -6.33 21.95 6.18
C LEU A 30 -6.60 23.40 5.76
N GLY A 31 -7.63 23.64 4.96
CA GLY A 31 -7.96 24.97 4.46
C GLY A 31 -6.86 25.56 3.60
N LEU A 32 -6.07 24.72 2.90
CA LEU A 32 -4.93 25.19 2.13
C LEU A 32 -5.43 25.91 0.88
N PRO A 33 -4.88 27.10 0.57
CA PRO A 33 -5.16 27.70 -0.72
C PRO A 33 -4.67 26.77 -1.83
N ASN A 34 -5.37 26.75 -2.97
CA ASN A 34 -4.98 25.92 -4.13
C ASN A 34 -3.54 26.21 -4.60
N SER A 35 -3.01 27.38 -4.27
CA SER A 35 -1.59 27.71 -4.34
C SER A 35 -0.83 27.02 -3.21
N GLN A 36 -0.12 25.94 -3.53
CA GLN A 36 0.78 25.27 -2.58
C GLN A 36 1.80 26.27 -2.04
N SER A 37 1.60 26.73 -0.81
CA SER A 37 2.56 27.56 -0.09
C SER A 37 3.74 26.72 0.39
N ASP A 38 4.89 27.35 0.63
CA ASP A 38 6.03 26.66 1.21
C ASP A 38 5.73 26.10 2.61
N GLU A 39 4.79 26.69 3.34
CA GLU A 39 4.41 26.28 4.69
C GLU A 39 3.45 25.07 4.70
N TYR A 40 2.59 24.95 3.70
CA TYR A 40 1.64 23.84 3.62
C TYR A 40 1.47 23.33 2.21
N ALA A 41 1.72 22.04 2.04
CA ALA A 41 1.69 21.39 0.74
C ALA A 41 1.23 19.94 0.86
N VAL A 42 0.46 19.47 -0.12
CA VAL A 42 0.10 18.05 -0.24
C VAL A 42 0.68 17.50 -1.54
N ARG A 43 1.40 16.40 -1.45
CA ARG A 43 2.10 15.76 -2.57
C ARG A 43 1.71 14.28 -2.64
N VAL A 44 1.28 13.87 -3.83
CA VAL A 44 1.10 12.46 -4.18
C VAL A 44 2.22 12.10 -5.14
N PRO A 45 3.05 11.08 -4.84
CA PRO A 45 4.03 10.56 -5.79
C PRO A 45 3.28 9.97 -6.99
N LYS A 46 3.54 10.48 -8.20
CA LYS A 46 2.82 10.08 -9.43
C LYS A 46 3.79 9.53 -10.47
N VAL A 47 3.32 8.59 -11.27
CA VAL A 47 3.98 8.13 -12.50
C VAL A 47 3.01 8.30 -13.65
N SER A 48 3.49 8.88 -14.74
CA SER A 48 2.76 8.98 -16.00
C SER A 48 3.17 7.82 -16.89
N GLN A 49 2.23 6.96 -17.28
CA GLN A 49 2.44 5.89 -18.23
C GLN A 49 1.65 6.18 -19.50
N LYS A 50 2.31 6.04 -20.66
CA LYS A 50 1.64 6.04 -21.96
C LYS A 50 0.99 4.68 -22.17
N VAL A 51 -0.32 4.65 -22.39
CA VAL A 51 -1.12 3.44 -22.55
C VAL A 51 -1.93 3.57 -23.82
N TRP A 52 -1.95 2.53 -24.65
CA TRP A 52 -2.76 2.49 -25.86
C TRP A 52 -4.15 1.96 -25.51
N VAL A 53 -5.19 2.74 -25.81
CA VAL A 53 -6.59 2.36 -25.58
C VAL A 53 -7.34 2.57 -26.88
N HIS A 54 -7.84 1.49 -27.49
CA HIS A 54 -8.51 1.51 -28.79
C HIS A 54 -7.69 2.20 -29.90
N GLY A 55 -6.38 1.94 -29.95
CA GLY A 55 -5.48 2.53 -30.97
C GLY A 55 -5.10 4.00 -30.72
N VAL A 56 -5.58 4.61 -29.64
CA VAL A 56 -5.20 5.98 -29.25
C VAL A 56 -4.23 5.93 -28.07
N GLU A 57 -3.10 6.62 -28.19
CA GLU A 57 -2.16 6.81 -27.09
C GLU A 57 -2.79 7.76 -26.04
N LYS A 58 -3.02 7.24 -24.83
CA LYS A 58 -3.50 8.01 -23.67
C LYS A 58 -2.45 8.02 -22.58
N THR A 59 -2.27 9.16 -21.92
CA THR A 59 -1.44 9.23 -20.72
C THR A 59 -2.28 8.89 -19.50
N ARG A 60 -1.95 7.78 -18.84
CA ARG A 60 -2.54 7.39 -17.56
C ARG A 60 -1.60 7.84 -16.44
N VAL A 61 -2.12 8.64 -15.53
CA VAL A 61 -1.40 9.04 -14.31
C VAL A 61 -1.84 8.12 -13.18
N THR A 62 -0.89 7.44 -12.55
CA THR A 62 -1.13 6.59 -11.39
C THR A 62 -0.25 7.00 -10.22
N ALA A 63 -0.65 6.64 -9.00
CA ALA A 63 0.22 6.82 -7.85
C ALA A 63 1.44 5.88 -7.97
N LYS A 64 2.64 6.42 -7.75
CA LYS A 64 3.90 5.68 -7.80
C LYS A 64 4.02 4.68 -6.64
N PHE A 65 3.62 5.13 -5.45
CA PHE A 65 3.56 4.35 -4.24
C PHE A 65 2.09 4.24 -3.85
N PRO A 66 1.43 3.11 -4.15
CA PRO A 66 0.01 2.97 -3.85
C PRO A 66 -0.23 3.09 -2.35
N GLY A 67 -1.31 3.79 -1.99
CA GLY A 67 -1.73 4.05 -0.62
C GLY A 67 -0.88 5.06 0.16
N CYS A 68 -0.05 5.86 -0.52
CA CYS A 68 0.84 6.82 0.13
C CYS A 68 0.58 8.26 -0.32
N VAL A 69 0.36 9.15 0.64
CA VAL A 69 0.23 10.60 0.44
C VAL A 69 1.17 11.33 1.41
N PHE A 70 1.81 12.41 0.96
CA PHE A 70 2.66 13.24 1.80
C PHE A 70 2.02 14.60 2.03
N VAL A 71 2.09 15.07 3.27
CA VAL A 71 1.59 16.39 3.67
C VAL A 71 2.68 17.16 4.41
N ARG A 72 2.84 18.43 4.09
CA ARG A 72 3.67 19.38 4.83
C ARG A 72 2.76 20.21 5.71
N CYS A 73 2.95 20.15 7.02
CA CYS A 73 2.17 20.93 7.97
C CYS A 73 2.91 21.12 9.29
N ASP A 74 2.47 22.10 10.08
CA ASP A 74 2.71 22.14 11.52
C ASP A 74 1.80 21.10 12.19
N LEU A 75 2.42 20.03 12.71
CA LEU A 75 1.70 18.94 13.36
C LEU A 75 1.46 19.24 14.83
N ASN A 76 0.25 19.69 15.14
CA ASN A 76 -0.26 19.84 16.50
C ASN A 76 -1.17 18.68 16.91
N LEU A 77 -1.26 18.40 18.22
CA LEU A 77 -2.15 17.35 18.76
C LEU A 77 -3.61 17.55 18.34
N VAL A 78 -4.07 18.80 18.28
CA VAL A 78 -5.42 19.16 17.81
C VAL A 78 -5.64 18.74 16.35
N LEU A 79 -4.64 18.96 15.49
CA LEU A 79 -4.71 18.60 14.08
C LEU A 79 -4.71 17.07 13.91
N MET A 80 -3.86 16.36 14.66
CA MET A 80 -3.83 14.90 14.66
C MET A 80 -5.20 14.32 15.05
N ASN A 81 -5.79 14.80 16.14
CA ASN A 81 -7.11 14.33 16.59
C ASN A 81 -8.22 14.62 15.56
N ARG A 82 -8.14 15.76 14.86
CA ARG A 82 -9.11 16.10 13.80
C ARG A 82 -8.99 15.16 12.60
N LEU A 83 -7.76 14.86 12.17
CA LEU A 83 -7.50 13.93 11.06
C LEU A 83 -7.90 12.50 11.43
N GLU A 84 -7.65 12.06 12.66
CA GLU A 84 -8.04 10.74 13.13
C GLU A 84 -9.57 10.55 13.16
N LYS A 85 -10.33 11.58 13.58
CA LYS A 85 -11.80 11.58 13.51
C LYS A 85 -12.32 11.44 12.07
N GLU A 86 -11.57 11.96 11.10
CA GLU A 86 -11.86 11.84 9.68
C GLU A 86 -11.41 10.51 9.05
N GLY A 87 -10.86 9.60 9.87
CA GLY A 87 -10.33 8.30 9.45
C GLY A 87 -8.96 8.38 8.77
N ILE A 88 -8.28 9.52 8.85
CA ILE A 88 -6.98 9.76 8.23
C ILE A 88 -5.90 9.37 9.23
N ARG A 89 -5.07 8.38 8.87
CA ARG A 89 -4.01 7.87 9.73
C ARG A 89 -2.64 8.26 9.19
N PHE A 90 -1.78 8.73 10.09
CA PHE A 90 -0.38 8.92 9.79
C PHE A 90 0.36 7.58 9.82
N ARG A 91 1.31 7.42 8.91
CA ARG A 91 2.16 6.23 8.86
C ARG A 91 3.26 6.33 9.91
N GLY A 92 3.62 5.18 10.52
CA GLY A 92 4.71 5.11 11.48
C GLY A 92 4.35 5.58 12.90
N LEU A 93 3.06 5.64 13.24
CA LEU A 93 2.60 5.82 14.61
C LEU A 93 3.07 4.62 15.45
N ASN A 94 3.95 4.86 16.41
CA ASN A 94 4.43 3.83 17.33
C ASN A 94 3.52 3.78 18.58
N PRO A 95 3.16 2.60 19.11
CA PRO A 95 2.35 2.51 20.34
C PRO A 95 3.00 3.18 21.55
N ARG A 96 4.34 3.31 21.54
CA ARG A 96 5.14 3.97 22.59
C ARG A 96 5.34 5.46 22.34
N ASN A 97 5.25 5.89 21.08
CA ASN A 97 5.36 7.30 20.71
C ASN A 97 4.27 7.59 19.67
N PRO A 98 3.13 8.15 20.09
CA PRO A 98 1.99 8.40 19.23
C PRO A 98 2.22 9.57 18.26
N GLN A 99 3.45 10.08 18.15
CA GLN A 99 3.80 11.06 17.16
C GLN A 99 4.27 10.37 15.87
N PRO A 100 3.76 10.78 14.71
CA PRO A 100 4.23 10.26 13.43
C PRO A 100 5.65 10.73 13.16
N HIS A 101 6.43 9.89 12.49
CA HIS A 101 7.79 10.24 12.13
C HIS A 101 7.80 11.26 10.99
N PRO A 102 8.47 12.41 11.16
CA PRO A 102 8.63 13.37 10.08
C PRO A 102 9.55 12.83 8.99
N VAL A 103 9.28 13.26 7.76
CA VAL A 103 10.07 12.98 6.56
C VAL A 103 10.88 14.23 6.24
N THR A 104 12.16 14.06 5.95
CA THR A 104 13.01 15.18 5.54
C THR A 104 12.74 15.56 4.08
N ASP A 105 12.97 16.83 3.71
CA ASP A 105 12.82 17.28 2.32
C ASP A 105 13.66 16.44 1.35
N VAL A 106 14.89 16.08 1.75
CA VAL A 106 15.78 15.23 0.96
C VAL A 106 15.18 13.83 0.73
N ALA A 107 14.63 13.22 1.79
CA ALA A 107 13.97 11.92 1.67
C ALA A 107 12.73 12.00 0.77
N LEU A 108 11.92 13.06 0.90
CA LEU A 108 10.77 13.28 0.04
C LEU A 108 11.18 13.46 -1.42
N LEU A 109 12.20 14.27 -1.70
CA LEU A 109 12.72 14.46 -3.05
C LEU A 109 13.20 13.15 -3.65
N ASN A 110 13.91 12.32 -2.90
CA ASN A 110 14.33 10.98 -3.33
C ASN A 110 13.13 10.07 -3.61
N ILE A 111 12.05 10.16 -2.82
CA ILE A 111 10.81 9.42 -3.05
C ILE A 111 10.10 9.92 -4.31
N LEU A 112 10.06 11.22 -4.56
CA LEU A 112 9.43 11.79 -5.74
C LEU A 112 10.24 11.49 -7.01
N SER A 113 11.57 11.59 -6.94
CA SER A 113 12.49 11.45 -8.08
C SER A 113 12.88 10.01 -8.40
N SER A 114 12.76 9.07 -7.46
CA SER A 114 13.14 7.67 -7.70
C SER A 114 12.36 7.07 -8.88
N SER A 115 12.84 5.98 -9.45
CA SER A 115 11.99 5.18 -10.34
C SER A 115 11.00 4.35 -9.51
N PRO A 116 9.80 4.01 -10.00
CA PRO A 116 9.00 2.98 -9.34
C PRO A 116 9.87 1.72 -9.19
N PRO A 117 9.72 0.96 -8.10
CA PRO A 117 10.46 -0.29 -7.97
C PRO A 117 10.22 -1.10 -9.25
N ILE A 118 11.31 -1.41 -9.96
CA ILE A 118 11.25 -2.28 -11.13
C ILE A 118 10.69 -3.59 -10.59
N ARG A 119 9.40 -3.84 -10.82
CA ARG A 119 8.86 -5.18 -10.73
C ARG A 119 9.59 -5.92 -11.81
N ASN A 120 10.72 -6.55 -11.48
CA ASN A 120 11.38 -7.46 -12.37
C ASN A 120 10.32 -8.49 -12.74
N PRO A 121 9.83 -8.53 -14.00
CA PRO A 121 8.87 -9.56 -14.40
C PRO A 121 9.53 -10.96 -14.46
N LEU A 122 10.83 -11.05 -14.16
CA LEU A 122 11.65 -12.25 -14.25
C LEU A 122 11.94 -12.94 -12.92
N THR A 123 11.60 -12.38 -11.76
CA THR A 123 11.53 -13.19 -10.54
C THR A 123 10.20 -13.93 -10.56
N LYS A 124 10.16 -15.01 -11.36
CA LYS A 124 9.34 -16.18 -11.04
C LYS A 124 9.49 -16.41 -9.53
N PRO A 125 8.43 -16.74 -8.77
CA PRO A 125 8.63 -17.29 -7.45
C PRO A 125 9.65 -18.42 -7.62
N SER A 126 10.81 -18.30 -6.98
CA SER A 126 11.71 -19.43 -6.85
C SER A 126 10.85 -20.49 -6.18
N ARG A 127 10.34 -21.42 -7.00
CA ARG A 127 9.81 -22.69 -6.51
C ARG A 127 10.89 -23.16 -5.58
N PHE A 128 10.56 -23.19 -4.30
CA PHE A 128 11.31 -23.94 -3.32
C PHE A 128 11.37 -25.35 -3.88
N SER A 129 12.45 -25.61 -4.60
CA SER A 129 13.01 -26.91 -4.82
C SER A 129 13.34 -27.46 -3.44
N SER A 130 13.14 -28.76 -3.27
CA SER A 130 13.53 -29.56 -2.09
C SER A 130 12.47 -29.76 -1.00
N TYR A 131 11.26 -30.22 -1.35
CA TYR A 131 10.68 -31.25 -0.48
C TYR A 131 11.41 -32.56 -0.79
N PRO A 132 12.07 -33.21 0.19
CA PRO A 132 12.67 -34.51 -0.03
C PRO A 132 11.57 -35.50 -0.42
N ARG A 133 11.69 -36.07 -1.63
CA ARG A 133 10.93 -37.25 -2.02
C ARG A 133 11.42 -38.38 -1.13
N TYR A 134 10.68 -38.67 -0.06
CA TYR A 134 10.81 -39.96 0.61
C TYR A 134 10.38 -41.04 -0.38
N SER A 135 11.38 -41.70 -0.95
CA SER A 135 11.25 -42.97 -1.65
C SER A 135 10.62 -43.97 -0.69
N ARG A 136 9.30 -44.16 -0.80
CA ARG A 136 8.58 -45.18 -0.05
C ARG A 136 8.87 -46.52 -0.70
N SER A 137 9.93 -47.17 -0.24
CA SER A 137 10.20 -48.57 -0.55
C SER A 137 9.08 -49.42 0.02
N SER A 138 8.35 -50.09 -0.87
CA SER A 138 7.49 -51.23 -0.55
C SER A 138 8.29 -52.27 0.23
N SER A 139 7.73 -52.79 1.33
CA SER A 139 7.51 -54.24 1.55
C SER A 139 6.98 -54.52 2.97
N TYR A 140 6.11 -55.54 3.04
CA TYR A 140 5.62 -56.30 4.21
C TYR A 140 4.40 -55.81 5.02
N SER A 141 3.24 -56.35 4.61
CA SER A 141 2.37 -57.26 5.38
C SER A 141 2.02 -56.93 6.85
N ARG A 142 0.74 -56.59 7.10
CA ARG A 142 -0.17 -57.40 7.95
C ARG A 142 -1.56 -56.75 8.09
N SER A 143 -2.56 -57.51 7.64
CA SER A 143 -3.91 -57.69 8.21
C SER A 143 -4.47 -56.59 9.12
N GLY A 144 -5.58 -55.96 8.69
CA GLY A 144 -6.42 -55.14 9.56
C GLY A 144 -7.68 -54.67 8.85
N ASN A 145 -8.79 -55.38 9.10
CA ASN A 145 -10.11 -55.22 8.49
C ASN A 145 -10.69 -53.82 8.62
N TYR A 146 -11.13 -53.22 7.50
CA TYR A 146 -12.21 -52.24 7.50
C TYR A 146 -13.11 -52.50 6.28
N SER A 147 -14.31 -53.01 6.57
CA SER A 147 -15.36 -53.30 5.60
C SER A 147 -15.84 -52.01 4.93
N ILE A 148 -15.62 -51.89 3.62
CA ILE A 148 -16.22 -50.87 2.78
C ILE A 148 -17.48 -51.47 2.17
N SER A 149 -18.64 -51.13 2.73
CA SER A 149 -19.91 -51.33 2.05
C SER A 149 -20.03 -50.31 0.93
N LYS A 150 -19.90 -50.81 -0.30
CA LYS A 150 -20.28 -50.15 -1.55
C LYS A 150 -21.72 -49.65 -1.46
N MET A 151 -22.02 -48.53 -2.11
CA MET A 151 -23.00 -48.50 -3.20
C MET A 151 -22.91 -47.17 -3.99
N CYS A 152 -22.62 -47.32 -5.28
CA CYS A 152 -22.77 -46.30 -6.30
C CYS A 152 -24.26 -46.11 -6.61
N ARG A 153 -24.70 -44.89 -6.89
CA ARG A 153 -25.77 -44.66 -7.86
C ARG A 153 -25.58 -43.33 -8.58
N THR A 154 -25.11 -43.47 -9.81
CA THR A 154 -25.20 -42.48 -10.87
C THR A 154 -26.54 -42.68 -11.56
N THR A 155 -27.31 -41.62 -11.76
CA THR A 155 -28.30 -41.54 -12.84
C THR A 155 -28.44 -40.09 -13.26
N ALA A 156 -27.99 -39.81 -14.48
CA ALA A 156 -28.41 -38.66 -15.26
C ALA A 156 -29.92 -38.76 -15.54
N GLY A 157 -30.58 -37.60 -15.66
CA GLY A 157 -31.98 -37.49 -16.02
C GLY A 157 -32.27 -36.11 -16.60
N THR A 158 -32.23 -36.08 -17.94
CA THR A 158 -32.84 -35.14 -18.92
C THR A 158 -32.74 -33.64 -18.69
#